data_AF-A0A3M1YPJ8-F1
#
_entry.id   AF-A0A3M1YPJ8-F1
#
_cell.length_a   1.000
_cell.length_b   1.000
_cell.length_c   1.000
_cell.angle_alpha   90.00
_cell.angle_beta   90.00
_cell.angle_gamma   90.00
#
_symmetry.space_group_name_H-M   'P 1'
#
loop_
_entity.id
_entity.type
_entity.pdbx_description
1 polymer ?
#
loop_
_entity_poly.entity_id
_entity_poly.type
_entity_poly.pdbx_seq_one_letter_code
_entity_poly.pdbx_strand_id
1 'polypeptide(L)'
;AEPNYRGEVARRYRYRDGSGEIGLITSVTQPFCGGCNRLRLSATGEMYTCLFGTKGVDLRDALRSGADDVALAEIIRGVWRVRRDRYSEERFEMTPGQRKKVEMFHIGG
;
A
#
# COMPACT_ATOMS: atom_id res chain seq x y z
N ALA A 1 -5.24 3.57 -20.81
CA ALA A 1 -5.15 2.11 -21.04
C ALA A 1 -5.75 1.39 -19.85
N GLU A 2 -6.33 0.21 -20.05
CA GLU A 2 -6.93 -0.57 -18.96
C GLU A 2 -5.87 -1.17 -18.03
N PRO A 3 -6.24 -1.50 -16.77
CA PRO A 3 -5.36 -2.20 -15.86
C PRO A 3 -5.03 -3.62 -16.36
N ASN A 4 -3.78 -4.05 -16.21
CA ASN A 4 -3.31 -5.39 -16.53
C ASN A 4 -3.75 -6.43 -15.50
N TYR A 5 -3.95 -6.03 -14.24
CA TYR A 5 -4.29 -6.93 -13.14
C TYR A 5 -5.06 -6.22 -12.02
N ARG A 6 -5.75 -7.01 -11.19
CA ARG A 6 -6.46 -6.51 -10.01
C ARG A 6 -5.47 -5.91 -9.01
N GLY A 7 -5.69 -4.65 -8.63
CA GLY A 7 -4.82 -3.94 -7.71
C GLY A 7 -3.61 -3.27 -8.38
N GLU A 8 -3.57 -3.19 -9.71
CA GLU A 8 -2.65 -2.28 -10.39
C GLU A 8 -2.97 -0.83 -10.00
N VAL A 9 -1.98 -0.14 -9.44
CA VAL A 9 -2.14 1.21 -8.88
C VAL A 9 -1.77 2.32 -9.86
N ALA A 10 -1.09 1.98 -10.95
CA ALA A 10 -0.66 2.94 -11.96
C ALA A 10 -1.79 3.19 -12.97
N ARG A 11 -2.13 4.46 -13.18
CA ARG A 11 -2.95 4.87 -14.34
C ARG A 11 -2.06 4.92 -15.57
N ARG A 12 -2.42 4.15 -16.60
CA ARG A 12 -1.60 3.94 -17.80
C ARG A 12 -2.06 4.81 -18.96
N TYR A 13 -1.10 5.43 -19.64
CA TYR A 13 -1.30 6.31 -20.79
C TYR A 13 -0.39 5.89 -21.92
N ARG A 14 -0.95 5.66 -23.11
CA ARG A 14 -0.23 5.20 -24.29
C ARG A 14 -0.05 6.34 -25.28
N TYR A 15 1.09 6.41 -25.95
CA TYR A 15 1.27 7.33 -27.07
C TYR A 15 0.33 6.96 -28.23
N ARG A 16 -0.17 7.97 -28.94
CA ARG A 16 -1.11 7.75 -30.05
C ARG A 16 -0.47 7.02 -31.24
N ASP A 17 0.84 7.16 -31.41
CA ASP A 17 1.64 6.48 -32.43
C ASP A 17 2.03 5.04 -32.03
N GLY A 18 1.66 4.59 -30.83
CA GLY A 18 1.98 3.25 -30.33
C GLY A 18 3.43 3.03 -29.90
N SER A 19 4.26 4.08 -29.88
CA SER A 19 5.71 3.99 -29.58
C SER A 19 6.04 3.59 -28.13
N GLY A 20 5.06 3.58 -27.23
CA GLY A 20 5.26 3.20 -25.84
C GLY A 20 4.13 3.66 -24.91
N GLU A 21 4.41 3.59 -23.61
CA GLU A 21 3.45 3.90 -22.56
C GLU A 21 4.13 4.52 -21.32
N ILE A 22 3.39 5.35 -20.59
CA ILE A 22 3.77 5.90 -19.29
C ILE A 22 2.71 5.54 -18.24
N GLY A 23 3.15 5.35 -16.99
CA GLY A 23 2.30 5.07 -15.83
C GLY A 23 2.42 6.16 -14.78
N LEU A 24 1.29 6.64 -14.25
CA LEU A 24 1.24 7.60 -13.15
C LEU A 24 0.66 6.94 -11.90
N ILE A 25 1.39 7.01 -10.78
CA ILE A 25 0.94 6.49 -9.47
C ILE A 25 0.55 7.68 -8.59
N THR A 26 -0.75 7.86 -8.38
CA THR A 26 -1.32 9.00 -7.64
C THR A 26 -1.50 8.68 -6.16
N SER A 27 -0.41 8.37 -5.45
CA SER A 27 -0.42 7.87 -4.06
C SER A 27 -1.04 8.80 -3.01
N VAL A 28 -1.16 10.10 -3.32
CA VAL A 28 -1.70 11.12 -2.41
C VAL A 28 -3.08 11.62 -2.85
N THR A 29 -3.22 12.01 -4.12
CA THR A 29 -4.44 12.63 -4.64
C THR A 29 -5.55 11.63 -4.96
N GLN A 30 -5.20 10.36 -5.18
CA GLN A 30 -6.16 9.28 -5.39
C GLN A 30 -5.60 8.00 -4.71
N PRO A 31 -5.72 7.91 -3.37
CA PRO A 31 -5.19 6.78 -2.61
C PRO A 31 -5.89 5.46 -3.00
N PHE A 32 -5.18 4.35 -2.79
CA PHE A 32 -5.57 3.02 -3.27
C PHE A 32 -5.55 1.97 -2.15
N CYS A 33 -5.81 2.36 -0.90
CA CYS A 33 -5.74 1.43 0.23
C CYS A 33 -6.84 0.36 0.18
N GLY A 34 -8.04 0.69 -0.30
CA GLY A 34 -9.17 -0.25 -0.43
C GLY A 34 -8.90 -1.43 -1.36
N GLY A 35 -8.01 -1.26 -2.35
CA GLY A 35 -7.54 -2.35 -3.22
C GLY A 35 -6.21 -2.99 -2.78
N CYS A 36 -5.60 -2.52 -1.69
CA CYS A 36 -4.28 -2.97 -1.28
C CYS A 36 -4.33 -4.39 -0.71
N ASN A 37 -3.56 -5.29 -1.31
CA ASN A 37 -3.41 -6.70 -0.93
C ASN A 37 -2.00 -7.05 -0.44
N ARG A 38 -1.23 -6.04 0.00
CA ARG A 38 0.17 -6.21 0.41
C ARG A 38 0.31 -6.47 1.90
N LEU A 39 1.17 -7.43 2.23
CA LEU A 39 1.73 -7.71 3.54
C LEU A 39 3.25 -7.48 3.44
N ARG A 40 3.88 -6.99 4.49
CA ARG A 40 5.33 -6.79 4.54
C ARG A 40 5.93 -7.52 5.73
N LEU A 41 7.14 -8.04 5.54
CA LEU A 41 7.99 -8.55 6.60
C LEU A 41 9.17 -7.59 6.74
N SER A 42 9.42 -7.09 7.94
CA SER A 42 10.59 -6.25 8.21
C SER A 42 11.87 -7.08 8.25
N ALA A 43 13.03 -6.40 8.18
CA ALA A 43 14.32 -7.06 8.37
C ALA A 43 14.50 -7.65 9.79
N THR A 44 13.76 -7.13 10.77
CA THR A 44 13.72 -7.68 12.15
C THR A 44 12.82 -8.90 12.27
N GLY A 45 12.03 -9.23 11.24
CA GLY A 45 11.13 -10.39 11.23
C GLY A 45 9.72 -10.11 11.74
N GLU A 46 9.31 -8.84 11.76
CA GLU A 46 7.96 -8.43 12.14
C GLU A 46 7.08 -8.27 10.90
N MET A 47 5.88 -8.82 10.96
CA MET A 47 4.84 -8.67 9.94
C MET A 47 4.08 -7.35 10.13
N TYR A 48 3.93 -6.60 9.04
CA TYR A 48 3.12 -5.39 8.96
C TYR A 48 2.08 -5.51 7.84
N THR A 49 0.89 -5.00 8.10
CA THR A 49 -0.25 -4.93 7.18
C THR A 49 -0.33 -3.61 6.40
N CYS A 50 0.57 -2.66 6.69
CA CYS A 50 0.67 -1.39 6.01
C CYS A 50 2.14 -0.95 5.91
N LEU A 51 2.48 -0.19 4.87
CA LEU A 51 3.79 0.47 4.78
C LEU A 51 4.00 1.50 5.90
N PHE A 52 2.92 2.07 6.42
CA PHE A 52 2.94 3.07 7.49
C PHE A 52 2.47 2.50 8.84
N GLY A 53 2.48 1.17 9.00
CA GLY A 53 2.06 0.52 10.24
C GLY A 53 2.99 0.86 11.40
N THR A 54 2.42 1.16 12.57
CA THR A 54 3.18 1.52 13.78
C THR A 54 3.46 0.35 14.70
N LYS A 55 2.76 -0.78 14.51
CA LYS A 55 2.94 -2.01 15.28
C LYS A 55 3.01 -3.20 14.31
N GLY A 56 3.98 -4.07 14.53
CA GLY A 56 4.15 -5.32 13.81
C GLY A 56 3.80 -6.52 14.69
N VAL A 57 3.71 -7.70 14.07
CA VAL A 57 3.59 -8.99 14.75
C VAL A 57 4.89 -9.76 14.56
N ASP A 58 5.56 -10.14 15.64
CA ASP A 58 6.83 -10.87 15.56
C ASP A 58 6.61 -12.30 15.07
N LEU A 59 6.97 -12.56 13.81
CA LEU A 59 6.93 -13.90 13.23
C LEU A 59 8.26 -14.65 13.43
N ARG A 60 9.36 -13.91 13.64
CA ARG A 60 10.69 -14.50 13.83
C ARG A 60 10.75 -15.26 15.13
N ASP A 61 10.25 -14.68 16.21
CA ASP A 61 10.28 -15.32 17.52
C ASP A 61 9.34 -16.54 17.56
N ALA A 62 8.18 -16.47 16.89
CA ALA A 62 7.31 -17.64 16.70
C ALA A 62 8.04 -18.77 15.94
N LEU A 63 8.68 -18.44 14.82
CA LEU A 63 9.44 -19.41 14.02
C LEU A 63 10.61 -20.02 14.83
N ARG A 64 11.38 -19.19 15.54
CA ARG A 64 12.52 -19.63 16.37
C ARG A 64 12.09 -20.44 17.60
N SER A 65 10.86 -20.27 18.06
CA SER A 65 10.28 -21.07 19.13
C SER A 65 9.73 -22.42 18.65
N GLY A 66 9.88 -22.74 17.36
CA GLY A 66 9.47 -24.03 16.79
C GLY A 66 8.03 -24.08 16.29
N ALA A 67 7.40 -22.94 16.00
CA ALA A 67 6.09 -22.92 15.35
C ALA A 67 6.16 -23.64 13.99
N ASP A 68 5.21 -24.54 13.74
CA ASP A 68 5.06 -25.20 12.45
C ASP A 68 4.32 -24.31 11.43
N ASP A 69 4.24 -24.79 10.19
CA ASP A 69 3.59 -24.05 9.09
C ASP A 69 2.11 -23.76 9.39
N VAL A 70 1.42 -24.66 10.10
CA VAL A 70 0.01 -24.49 10.45
C VAL A 70 -0.15 -23.35 11.46
N ALA A 71 0.68 -23.35 12.50
CA ALA A 71 0.69 -22.30 13.51
C ALA A 71 1.04 -20.93 12.91
N LEU A 72 2.07 -20.86 12.05
CA LEU A 72 2.44 -19.62 11.36
C LEU A 72 1.33 -19.12 10.43
N ALA A 73 0.70 -20.03 9.68
CA ALA A 73 -0.42 -19.68 8.81
C ALA A 73 -1.61 -19.12 9.61
N GLU A 74 -1.91 -19.66 10.78
CA GLU A 74 -2.98 -19.14 11.63
C GLU A 74 -2.66 -17.77 12.22
N ILE A 75 -1.40 -17.51 12.62
CA ILE A 75 -0.96 -16.17 13.04
C ILE A 75 -1.18 -15.17 11.89
N ILE A 76 -0.67 -15.48 10.70
CA ILE A 76 -0.77 -14.60 9.52
C ILE A 76 -2.23 -14.36 9.14
N ARG A 77 -3.06 -15.41 9.08
CA ARG A 77 -4.50 -15.30 8.77
C ARG A 77 -5.24 -14.49 9.82
N GLY A 78 -4.94 -14.70 11.10
CA GLY A 78 -5.52 -13.97 12.21
C GLY A 78 -5.31 -12.46 12.05
N VAL A 79 -4.05 -12.05 11.81
CA VAL A 79 -3.70 -10.65 11.60
C VAL A 79 -4.36 -10.10 10.32
N TRP A 80 -4.34 -10.87 9.23
CA TRP A 80 -4.89 -10.43 7.95
C TRP A 80 -6.41 -10.21 7.97
N ARG A 81 -7.16 -11.09 8.65
CA ARG A 81 -8.63 -11.01 8.74
C ARG A 81 -9.14 -9.76 9.45
N VAL A 82 -8.38 -9.27 10.43
CA VAL A 82 -8.77 -8.08 11.23
C VAL A 82 -8.10 -6.80 10.74
N ARG A 83 -7.32 -6.87 9.65
CA ARG A 83 -6.64 -5.71 9.05
C ARG A 83 -7.64 -4.61 8.72
N ARG A 84 -7.32 -3.39 9.16
CA ARG A 84 -8.07 -2.16 8.83
C ARG A 84 -7.19 -1.05 8.27
N ASP A 85 -5.90 -1.30 8.07
CA ASP A 85 -4.96 -0.28 7.66
C ASP A 85 -5.31 0.35 6.31
N ARG A 86 -5.53 1.66 6.35
CA ARG A 86 -5.84 2.49 5.19
C ARG A 86 -5.23 3.89 5.31
N TYR A 87 -3.98 3.94 5.78
CA TYR A 87 -3.26 5.18 6.12
C TYR A 87 -3.40 6.30 5.07
N SER A 88 -3.16 6.02 3.78
CA SER A 88 -3.23 7.06 2.74
C SER A 88 -4.65 7.57 2.51
N GLU A 89 -5.68 6.73 2.69
CA GLU A 89 -7.09 7.14 2.64
C GLU A 89 -7.47 7.97 3.87
N GLU A 90 -7.09 7.53 5.07
CA GLU A 90 -7.27 8.29 6.31
C GLU A 90 -6.62 9.68 6.23
N ARG A 91 -5.39 9.75 5.70
CA ARG A 91 -4.69 11.03 5.49
C ARG A 91 -5.41 11.91 4.48
N PHE A 92 -5.95 11.33 3.42
CA PHE A 92 -6.74 12.05 2.43
C PHE A 92 -8.03 12.61 3.04
N GLU A 93 -8.77 11.79 3.81
CA GLU A 93 -9.99 12.18 4.55
C GLU A 93 -9.71 13.30 5.56
N MET A 94 -8.56 13.28 6.24
CA MET A 94 -8.15 14.28 7.22
C MET A 94 -7.64 15.59 6.61
N THR A 95 -7.47 15.68 5.30
CA THR A 95 -6.96 16.90 4.66
C THR A 95 -8.10 17.92 4.57
N PRO A 96 -8.08 19.03 5.35
CA PRO A 96 -9.18 19.99 5.38
C PRO A 96 -9.39 20.59 3.99
N GLY A 97 -10.65 20.66 3.58
CA GLY A 97 -11.14 21.06 2.25
C GLY A 97 -10.13 21.84 1.43
N GLN A 98 -9.63 21.18 0.37
CA GLN A 98 -8.84 21.71 -0.75
C GLN A 98 -8.54 23.20 -0.63
N ARG A 99 -7.63 23.59 0.28
CA ARG A 99 -7.06 24.93 0.21
C ARG A 99 -6.44 25.00 -1.18
N LYS A 100 -6.78 26.03 -1.97
CA LYS A 100 -6.12 26.29 -3.26
C LYS A 100 -4.63 26.46 -2.98
N LYS A 101 -3.90 25.35 -3.01
CA LYS A 101 -2.45 25.31 -2.90
C LYS A 101 -1.93 25.54 -4.30
N VAL A 102 -0.90 26.36 -4.39
CA VAL A 102 -0.12 26.44 -5.61
C VAL A 102 0.62 25.12 -5.77
N GLU A 103 0.44 24.48 -6.91
CA GLU A 103 1.13 23.22 -7.22
C GLU A 103 2.61 23.49 -7.49
N MET A 104 3.51 22.58 -7.09
CA MET A 104 4.97 22.75 -7.26
C MET A 104 5.37 23.05 -8.72
N PHE A 105 4.64 22.49 -9.69
CA PHE A 105 4.90 22.77 -11.12
C PHE A 105 4.58 24.23 -11.53
N HIS A 106 3.71 24.92 -10.80
CA HIS A 106 3.41 26.34 -11.04
C HIS A 106 4.45 27.29 -10.44
N ILE A 107 5.24 26.85 -9.46
CA ILE A 107 6.24 27.69 -8.77
C ILE A 107 7.69 27.25 -8.98
N GLY A 108 7.92 26.22 -9.81
CA GLY A 108 9.27 25.82 -10.18
C GLY A 108 9.94 24.87 -9.18
N GLY A 109 9.23 23.83 -8.73
CA GLY A 109 9.79 22.75 -7.92
C GLY A 109 9.65 23.03 -6.43
#